data_AF-A0A820G4B2-F1
#
_entry.id   AF-A0A820G4B2-F1
#
_cell.length_a   1.000
_cell.length_b   1.000
_cell.length_c   1.000
_cell.angle_alpha   90.00
_cell.angle_beta   90.00
_cell.angle_gamma   90.00
#
_symmetry.space_group_name_H-M   'P 1'
#
loop_
_entity.id
_entity.type
_entity.pdbx_description
1 polymer ?
#
loop_
_entity_poly.entity_id
_entity_poly.type
_entity_poly.pdbx_seq_one_letter_code
_entity_poly.pdbx_strand_id
1 'polypeptide(L)' 'GWYAGAMPSSGAMVNGTVCFNWDTAVCRFSSFISVVNCGSFYIYNLPPAPACMMRYCTI' A
#
# COMPACT_ATOMS: atom_id res chain seq x y z
N GLY A 1 -1.13 1.73 -7.47
CA GLY A 1 -0.58 2.28 -6.23
C GLY A 1 0.31 1.22 -5.64
N TRP A 2 1.57 1.54 -5.34
CA TRP A 2 2.53 0.61 -4.76
C TRP A 2 2.72 0.91 -3.28
N TYR A 3 2.94 -0.11 -2.47
CA TYR A 3 3.30 0.08 -1.07
C TYR A 3 4.74 0.61 -0.99
N ALA A 4 4.90 1.81 -0.43
CA ALA A 4 6.18 2.50 -0.29
C ALA A 4 6.77 2.36 1.12
N GLY A 5 6.14 1.56 1.99
CA GLY A 5 6.66 1.24 3.32
C GLY A 5 7.54 -0.02 3.33
N ALA A 6 8.19 -0.26 4.47
CA ALA A 6 8.91 -1.50 4.70
C ALA A 6 7.94 -2.67 4.91
N MET A 7 8.23 -3.83 4.32
CA MET A 7 7.42 -5.02 4.53
C MET A 7 7.56 -5.54 5.97
N PRO A 8 6.47 -5.98 6.61
CA PRO A 8 6.53 -6.55 7.95
C PRO A 8 7.28 -7.89 7.98
N SER A 9 8.04 -8.12 9.05
CA SER A 9 8.52 -9.45 9.43
C SER A 9 7.36 -10.40 9.74
N SER A 10 7.58 -11.71 9.65
CA SER A 10 6.55 -12.71 9.92
C SER A 10 5.92 -12.52 11.31
N GLY A 11 4.58 -12.49 11.38
CA GLY A 11 3.80 -12.23 12.59
C GLY A 11 3.67 -10.75 12.97
N ALA A 12 4.38 -9.84 12.29
CA ALA A 12 4.30 -8.41 12.56
C ALA A 12 3.25 -7.73 11.68
N MET A 13 2.64 -6.67 12.23
CA MET A 13 1.85 -5.70 11.51
C MET A 13 2.59 -4.37 11.50
N VAL A 14 2.62 -3.71 10.36
CA VAL A 14 3.20 -2.37 10.20
C VAL A 14 2.23 -1.47 9.45
N ASN A 15 2.26 -0.19 9.78
CA ASN A 15 1.55 0.82 9.03
C ASN A 15 2.50 1.44 7.99
N GLY A 16 1.96 1.78 6.83
CA GLY A 16 2.74 2.47 5.81
C GLY A 16 1.89 3.10 4.73
N THR A 17 2.57 3.72 3.78
CA THR A 17 1.93 4.52 2.75
C THR A 17 1.92 3.75 1.43
N VAL A 18 0.76 3.70 0.79
CA VAL A 18 0.65 3.37 -0.63
C VAL A 18 0.72 4.67 -1.42
N CYS A 19 1.62 4.71 -2.40
CA CYS A 19 1.77 5.82 -3.33
C CYS A 19 1.06 5.55 -4.65
N PHE A 20 0.46 6.58 -5.23
CA PHE A 20 -0.15 6.55 -6.56
C PHE A 20 0.47 7.65 -7.41
N ASN A 21 1.03 7.26 -8.55
CA ASN A 21 1.53 8.21 -9.55
C ASN A 21 0.35 8.85 -10.28
N TRP A 22 0.54 10.11 -10.67
CA TRP A 22 -0.38 10.82 -11.54
C TRP A 22 0.42 11.79 -12.42
N ASP A 23 0.22 11.68 -13.73
CA ASP A 23 1.02 12.38 -14.74
C ASP A 23 2.53 12.21 -14.48
N THR A 24 3.24 13.33 -14.28
CA THR A 24 4.69 13.36 -14.00
C THR A 24 5.00 13.38 -12.49
N ALA A 25 3.99 13.52 -11.64
CA ALA A 25 4.18 13.64 -10.20
C ALA A 25 4.23 12.24 -9.55
N VAL A 26 5.42 11.86 -9.11
CA VAL A 26 5.62 10.62 -8.36
C VAL A 26 4.95 10.72 -6.99
N CYS A 27 4.19 9.69 -6.63
CA CYS A 27 3.43 9.65 -5.38
C CYS A 27 2.56 10.90 -5.14
N ARG A 28 1.89 11.40 -6.19
CA ARG A 28 0.99 12.57 -6.07
C ARG A 28 -0.15 12.32 -5.09
N PHE A 29 -0.70 11.12 -5.11
CA PHE A 29 -1.75 10.70 -4.18
C PHE A 29 -1.24 9.57 -3.32
N SER A 30 -1.80 9.45 -2.12
CA SER A 30 -1.39 8.45 -1.17
C SER A 30 -2.54 7.97 -0.30
N SER A 31 -2.44 6.73 0.15
CA SER A 31 -3.32 6.16 1.16
C SER A 31 -2.48 5.54 2.27
N PHE A 32 -2.88 5.78 3.52
CA PHE A 32 -2.26 5.13 4.67
C PHE A 32 -2.96 3.81 4.93
N ILE A 33 -2.19 2.73 5.06
CA ILE A 33 -2.70 1.36 5.21
C ILE A 33 -1.96 0.63 6.33
N SER A 34 -2.53 -0.48 6.80
CA SER A 34 -1.82 -1.48 7.58
C SER A 34 -1.57 -2.74 6.75
N VAL A 35 -0.41 -3.35 6.95
CA VAL A 35 0.00 -4.61 6.31
C VAL A 35 0.45 -5.56 7.41
N VAL A 36 0.00 -6.82 7.34
CA VAL A 36 0.43 -7.89 8.24
C VAL A 36 1.01 -9.04 7.44
N ASN A 37 2.11 -9.61 7.94
CA ASN A 37 2.74 -10.80 7.37
C ASN A 37 2.29 -12.04 8.15
N CYS A 38 1.52 -12.92 7.50
CA CYS A 38 1.02 -14.16 8.08
C CYS A 38 1.98 -15.36 7.86
N GLY A 39 3.23 -15.11 7.48
CA GLY A 39 4.26 -16.11 7.20
C GLY A 39 4.33 -16.51 5.74
N SER A 40 3.22 -16.99 5.17
CA SER A 40 3.15 -17.43 3.77
C SER A 40 2.50 -16.43 2.82
N PHE A 41 1.80 -15.43 3.36
CA PHE A 41 1.12 -14.38 2.60
C PHE A 41 1.01 -13.10 3.42
N TYR A 42 0.63 -12.02 2.75
CA TYR A 42 0.40 -10.71 3.34
C TYR A 42 -1.07 -10.35 3.24
N ILE A 43 -1.62 -9.74 4.31
CA ILE A 43 -2.94 -9.12 4.27
C ILE A 43 -2.76 -7.61 4.31
N TYR A 44 -3.43 -6.92 3.40
CA TYR A 44 -3.43 -5.47 3.29
C TYR A 44 -4.81 -4.93 3.68
N ASN A 45 -4.86 -4.02 4.63
CA ASN A 45 -6.09 -3.30 4.97
C ASN A 45 -6.19 -2.03 4.12
N LEU A 46 -6.84 -2.14 2.97
CA LEU A 46 -6.88 -1.10 1.95
C LEU A 46 -8.15 -0.23 2.10
N PRO A 47 -8.02 1.09 2.31
CA PRO A 47 -9.16 2.00 2.20
C PRO A 47 -9.56 2.16 0.72
N PRO A 48 -10.72 2.76 0.43
CA PRO A 48 -11.08 3.16 -0.93
C PRO A 48 -9.93 3.93 -1.60
N ALA A 49 -9.76 3.69 -2.90
CA ALA A 49 -8.73 4.40 -3.66
C ALA A 49 -9.01 5.92 -3.63
N PRO A 50 -7.98 6.78 -3.53
CA PRO A 50 -8.18 8.20 -3.31
C PRO A 50 -8.77 8.96 -4.51
N ALA A 51 -8.86 8.34 -5.69
CA ALA A 51 -9.56 8.86 -6.86
C ALA A 51 -10.02 7.75 -7.82
N CYS A 52 -10.92 8.08 -8.75
CA CYS A 52 -11.59 7.12 -9.64
C CYS A 52 -10.64 6.26 -10.50
N MET A 53 -9.51 6.82 -10.94
CA MET A 53 -8.57 6.13 -11.83
C MET A 53 -7.38 5.50 -11.08
N MET A 54 -7.53 5.27 -9.77
CA MET A 54 -6.49 4.67 -8.93
C MET A 54 -6.83 3.22 -8.58
N ARG A 55 -5.82 2.36 -8.62
CA ARG A 55 -5.92 0.95 -8.25
C ARG A 55 -4.73 0.57 -7.38
N TYR A 56 -4.90 -0.36 -6.45
CA TYR A 56 -3.80 -0.94 -5.68
C TYR A 56 -3.13 -2.06 -6.49
N CYS A 57 -1.80 -2.14 -6.44
CA CYS A 57 -1.01 -3.16 -7.13
C CYS A 57 0.00 -3.75 -6.15
N THR A 58 0.10 -5.08 -6.10
CA THR A 58 1.16 -5.82 -5.40
C THR A 58 1.84 -6.75 -6.42
N ILE A 59 3.06 -7.22 -6.11
CA ILE A 59 3.65 -8.35 -6.85
C ILE A 59 3.00 -9.66 -6.39
#